data_AF-A0A9P8RP77-F1
#
_entry.id   AF-A0A9P8RP77-F1
#
_cell.length_a   1.000
_cell.length_b   1.000
_cell.length_c   1.000
_cell.angle_alpha   90.00
_cell.angle_beta   90.00
_cell.angle_gamma   90.00
#
_symmetry.space_group_name_H-M   'P 1'
#
loop_
_entity.id
_entity.type
_entity.pdbx_description
1 polymer ?
#
loop_
_entity_poly.entity_id
_entity_poly.type
_entity_poly.pdbx_seq_one_letter_code
_entity_poly.pdbx_strand_id
1 'polypeptide(L)'
;MAPAATGAKKQKKKWSKGKVKDKAQHAVLLDKTTSEKLNKDVQSYRLVTVSTLVDRLKINGSLARKCLKDLEERGQIKSVVTHSKMKIYTRAVGASD
;
A
#
# COMPACT_ATOMS: atom_id res chain seq x y z
N MET A 1 -40.39 13.37 33.19
CA MET A 1 -39.50 13.43 32.01
C MET A 1 -38.11 13.00 32.47
N ALA A 2 -37.75 11.72 32.36
CA ALA A 2 -36.44 11.21 32.81
C ALA A 2 -35.39 11.46 31.71
N PRO A 3 -34.19 11.98 32.02
CA PRO A 3 -33.15 12.16 31.02
C PRO A 3 -32.57 10.79 30.62
N ALA A 4 -32.58 10.52 29.33
CA ALA A 4 -32.06 9.30 28.73
C ALA A 4 -30.54 9.19 28.97
N ALA A 5 -30.12 8.12 29.64
CA ALA A 5 -28.72 7.79 29.81
C ALA A 5 -28.11 7.43 28.45
N THR A 6 -27.39 8.38 27.86
CA THR A 6 -26.52 8.15 26.70
C THR A 6 -25.38 7.25 27.13
N GLY A 7 -25.48 5.97 26.77
CA GLY A 7 -24.50 4.93 27.08
C GLY A 7 -23.14 5.20 26.44
N ALA A 8 -22.31 5.99 27.11
CA ALA A 8 -20.88 6.02 26.89
C ALA A 8 -20.33 4.64 27.25
N LYS A 9 -20.04 3.81 26.24
CA LYS A 9 -19.35 2.53 26.39
C LYS A 9 -18.05 2.78 27.15
N LYS A 10 -18.08 2.53 28.46
CA LYS A 10 -16.97 2.68 29.40
C LYS A 10 -15.78 1.91 28.85
N GLN A 11 -14.82 2.63 28.30
CA GLN A 11 -13.68 2.04 27.62
C GLN A 11 -12.85 1.27 28.66
N LYS A 12 -12.90 -0.07 28.57
CA LYS A 12 -12.21 -1.00 29.48
C LYS A 12 -10.71 -0.66 29.52
N LYS A 13 -10.16 -0.52 30.74
CA LYS A 13 -8.76 -0.13 30.99
C LYS A 13 -7.81 -1.08 30.25
N LYS A 14 -7.05 -0.55 29.28
CA LYS A 14 -6.05 -1.29 28.50
C LYS A 14 -4.73 -1.30 29.28
N TRP A 15 -4.33 -2.45 29.81
CA TRP A 15 -3.15 -2.62 30.68
C TRP A 15 -1.79 -2.45 29.95
N SER A 16 -1.79 -2.30 28.62
CA SER A 16 -0.59 -2.29 27.78
C SER A 16 -0.35 -0.98 27.02
N LYS A 17 -0.58 0.19 27.64
CA LYS A 17 -0.42 1.53 27.02
C LYS A 17 1.05 1.97 26.81
N GLY A 18 2.01 1.04 26.74
CA GLY A 18 3.45 1.33 26.75
C GLY A 18 4.17 1.23 25.40
N LYS A 19 3.56 0.64 24.36
CA LYS A 19 4.16 0.58 23.01
C LYS A 19 3.29 1.37 22.04
N VAL A 20 3.50 2.67 21.99
CA VAL A 20 2.94 3.53 20.95
C VAL A 20 3.90 3.45 19.76
N LYS A 21 3.56 2.64 18.76
CA LYS A 21 4.21 2.70 17.45
C LYS A 21 3.73 3.98 16.77
N ASP A 22 4.66 4.77 16.26
CA ASP A 22 4.32 5.99 15.53
C ASP A 22 3.37 5.67 14.36
N LYS A 23 2.41 6.57 14.12
CA LYS A 23 1.33 6.31 13.18
C LYS A 23 1.87 6.44 11.76
N ALA A 24 2.09 5.31 11.10
CA ALA A 24 2.46 5.31 9.69
C ALA A 24 1.33 5.95 8.86
N GLN A 25 1.64 7.08 8.21
CA GLN A 25 0.70 7.79 7.36
C GLN A 25 0.85 7.30 5.92
N HIS A 26 -0.17 6.58 5.43
CA HIS A 26 -0.22 6.08 4.07
C HIS A 26 -1.33 6.78 3.29
N ALA A 27 -1.03 7.24 2.08
CA ALA A 27 -2.01 7.81 1.17
C ALA A 27 -3.02 6.73 0.71
N VAL A 28 -4.30 7.08 0.74
CA VAL A 28 -5.43 6.20 0.35
C VAL A 28 -6.04 6.62 -1.00
N LEU A 29 -5.66 7.78 -1.50
CA LEU A 29 -5.99 8.29 -2.82
C LEU A 29 -4.71 8.44 -3.66
N LEU A 30 -4.83 8.21 -4.96
CA LEU A 30 -3.77 8.48 -5.92
C LEU A 30 -3.84 9.94 -6.36
N ASP A 31 -2.84 10.72 -5.95
CA ASP A 31 -2.63 12.07 -6.47
C ASP A 31 -1.85 12.01 -7.78
N LYS A 32 -2.03 13.00 -8.66
CA LYS A 32 -1.31 13.09 -9.94
C LYS A 32 0.21 12.99 -9.77
N THR A 33 0.74 13.64 -8.74
CA THR A 33 2.16 13.59 -8.38
C THR A 33 2.64 12.19 -8.00
N THR A 34 1.80 11.41 -7.31
CA THR A 34 2.13 10.03 -6.92
C THR A 34 2.04 9.07 -8.10
N SER A 35 1.12 9.30 -9.04
CA SER A 35 1.03 8.47 -10.25
C SER A 35 2.23 8.63 -11.18
N GLU A 36 2.74 9.86 -11.34
CA GLU A 36 3.94 10.10 -12.14
C GLU A 36 5.18 9.47 -11.52
N LYS A 37 5.32 9.57 -10.19
CA LYS A 37 6.42 8.92 -9.44
C LYS A 37 6.35 7.41 -9.56
N LEU A 38 5.16 6.83 -9.40
CA LEU A 38 4.95 5.39 -9.48
C LEU A 38 5.42 4.82 -10.83
N ASN A 39 5.09 5.48 -11.95
CA ASN A 39 5.51 5.03 -13.28
C ASN A 39 7.04 5.06 -13.46
N LYS A 40 7.72 6.08 -12.93
CA LYS A 40 9.19 6.20 -13.02
C LYS A 40 9.91 5.22 -12.10
N ASP A 41 9.46 5.14 -10.86
CA ASP A 41 10.11 4.36 -9.81
C ASP A 41 10.01 2.86 -10.07
N VAL A 42 8.86 2.40 -10.58
CA VAL A 42 8.62 0.97 -10.85
C VAL A 42 9.57 0.41 -11.91
N GLN A 43 10.02 1.21 -12.88
CA GLN A 43 10.99 0.78 -13.89
C GLN A 43 12.41 0.63 -13.32
N SER A 44 12.76 1.45 -12.33
CA SER A 44 14.05 1.38 -11.65
C SER A 44 14.18 0.11 -10.80
N TYR A 45 13.08 -0.32 -10.17
CA TYR A 45 13.09 -1.40 -9.19
C TYR A 45 13.23 -2.79 -9.83
N ARG A 46 14.27 -3.52 -9.40
CA ARG A 46 14.42 -4.93 -9.77
C ARG A 46 13.36 -5.81 -9.11
N LEU A 47 12.99 -5.52 -7.86
CA LEU A 47 11.96 -6.24 -7.11
C LEU A 47 10.77 -5.32 -6.87
N VAL A 48 9.61 -5.71 -7.37
CA VAL A 48 8.35 -4.97 -7.27
C VAL A 48 7.33 -5.83 -6.54
N THR A 49 6.93 -5.39 -5.34
CA THR A 49 5.96 -6.07 -4.47
C THR A 49 5.06 -5.05 -3.78
N VAL A 50 4.02 -5.53 -3.10
CA VAL A 50 3.12 -4.66 -2.31
C VAL A 50 3.91 -3.90 -1.23
N SER A 51 4.88 -4.55 -0.56
CA SER A 51 5.69 -3.91 0.49
C SER A 51 6.59 -2.82 -0.06
N THR A 52 7.27 -3.04 -1.19
CA THR A 52 8.15 -2.02 -1.78
C THR A 52 7.40 -0.74 -2.13
N LEU A 53 6.15 -0.86 -2.60
CA LEU A 53 5.31 0.30 -2.89
C LEU A 53 4.84 1.03 -1.62
N VAL A 54 4.51 0.28 -0.55
CA VAL A 54 4.12 0.87 0.75
C VAL A 54 5.28 1.62 1.40
N ASP A 55 6.49 1.07 1.33
CA ASP A 55 7.67 1.67 1.97
C ASP A 55 8.16 2.92 1.24
N ARG A 56 8.22 2.88 -0.10
CA ARG A 56 8.80 3.95 -0.93
C ARG A 56 7.79 5.06 -1.28
N LEU A 57 6.63 4.68 -1.81
CA LEU A 57 5.61 5.62 -2.30
C LEU A 57 4.61 6.01 -1.22
N LYS A 58 4.72 5.42 -0.01
CA LYS A 58 3.85 5.68 1.15
C LYS A 58 2.36 5.54 0.80
N ILE A 59 2.02 4.61 -0.08
CA ILE A 59 0.64 4.27 -0.47
C ILE A 59 0.13 3.09 0.34
N ASN A 60 -1.19 3.02 0.51
CA ASN A 60 -1.83 1.91 1.19
C ASN A 60 -1.66 0.60 0.39
N GLY A 61 -1.54 -0.53 1.08
CA GLY A 61 -1.37 -1.85 0.46
C GLY A 61 -2.55 -2.25 -0.44
N SER A 62 -3.76 -1.77 -0.14
CA SER A 62 -4.93 -1.98 -1.02
C SER A 62 -4.79 -1.28 -2.37
N LEU A 63 -4.28 -0.04 -2.38
CA LEU A 63 -3.98 0.69 -3.61
C LEU A 63 -2.82 0.04 -4.36
N ALA A 64 -1.74 -0.29 -3.66
CA ALA A 64 -0.58 -0.93 -4.27
C ALA A 64 -0.97 -2.22 -5.02
N ARG A 65 -1.88 -3.04 -4.48
CA ARG A 65 -2.39 -4.24 -5.19
C ARG A 65 -3.17 -3.92 -6.46
N LYS A 66 -3.91 -2.81 -6.50
CA LYS A 66 -4.62 -2.36 -7.71
C LYS A 66 -3.61 -1.84 -8.74
N CYS A 67 -2.70 -0.97 -8.31
CA CYS A 67 -1.65 -0.43 -9.18
C CYS A 67 -0.81 -1.54 -9.82
N LEU A 68 -0.46 -2.59 -9.08
CA LEU A 68 0.29 -3.72 -9.66
C LEU A 68 -0.49 -4.45 -10.76
N LYS A 69 -1.82 -4.56 -10.64
CA LYS A 69 -2.64 -5.13 -11.73
C LYS A 69 -2.67 -4.21 -12.93
N ASP A 70 -2.89 -2.92 -12.72
CA ASP A 70 -2.93 -1.94 -13.80
C ASP A 70 -1.57 -1.83 -14.53
N LEU A 71 -0.47 -1.94 -13.79
CA LEU A 71 0.90 -1.95 -14.34
C LEU A 71 1.24 -3.24 -15.10
N GLU A 72 0.69 -4.37 -14.64
CA GLU A 72 0.79 -5.67 -15.32
C GLU A 72 0.03 -5.63 -16.66
N GLU A 73 -1.19 -5.08 -16.67
CA GLU A 73 -1.99 -4.88 -17.90
C GLU A 73 -1.30 -3.93 -18.90
N ARG A 74 -0.64 -2.88 -18.38
CA ARG A 74 0.16 -1.94 -19.20
C ARG A 74 1.51 -2.52 -19.65
N GLY A 75 1.89 -3.71 -19.21
CA GLY A 75 3.14 -4.38 -19.59
C GLY A 75 4.42 -3.74 -19.02
N GLN A 76 4.33 -2.86 -18.03
CA GLN A 76 5.49 -2.20 -17.43
C GLN A 76 6.26 -3.11 -16.47
N ILE A 77 5.57 -4.11 -15.90
CA ILE A 77 6.14 -5.10 -14.99
C ILE A 77 5.80 -6.52 -15.46
N LYS A 78 6.71 -7.45 -15.19
CA LYS A 78 6.53 -8.88 -15.47
C LYS A 78 6.30 -9.63 -14.17
N SER A 79 5.32 -10.52 -14.13
CA SER A 79 5.11 -11.43 -13.00
C SER A 79 6.18 -12.53 -13.02
N VAL A 80 6.79 -12.79 -11.86
CA VAL A 80 7.74 -13.89 -11.69
C VAL A 80 7.09 -15.03 -10.92
N VAL A 81 6.43 -14.69 -9.81
CA VAL A 81 5.71 -15.65 -8.98
C VAL A 81 4.35 -15.09 -8.60
N THR A 82 3.32 -15.87 -8.88
CA THR A 82 1.93 -15.53 -8.59
C THR A 82 1.38 -16.51 -7.56
N HIS A 83 1.35 -16.09 -6.29
CA HIS A 83 0.71 -16.83 -5.21
C HIS A 83 -0.36 -15.95 -4.53
N SER A 84 -1.38 -16.56 -3.91
CA SER A 84 -2.50 -15.83 -3.30
C SER A 84 -2.05 -14.85 -2.19
N LYS A 85 -1.01 -15.23 -1.43
CA LYS A 85 -0.45 -14.44 -0.32
C LYS A 85 0.64 -13.46 -0.74
N MET A 86 1.33 -13.72 -1.86
CA MET A 86 2.47 -12.94 -2.28
C MET A 86 2.55 -12.91 -3.81
N LYS A 87 2.54 -11.70 -4.36
CA LYS A 87 2.77 -11.46 -5.78
C LYS A 87 4.12 -10.78 -5.94
N ILE A 88 4.99 -11.40 -6.73
CA ILE A 88 6.34 -10.91 -6.98
C ILE A 88 6.42 -10.53 -8.45
N TYR A 89 6.75 -9.26 -8.68
CA TYR A 89 6.95 -8.69 -9.98
C TYR A 89 8.40 -8.22 -10.13
N THR A 90 8.86 -8.17 -11.37
CA THR A 90 10.14 -7.55 -11.75
C THR A 90 9.88 -6.51 -12.84
N ARG A 91 10.78 -5.54 -12.98
CA ARG A 91 10.75 -4.64 -14.14
C ARG A 91 10.76 -5.42 -15.45
N ALA A 92 10.12 -4.88 -16.49
CA ALA A 92 10.27 -5.41 -17.84
C ALA A 92 11.70 -5.17 -18.34
N VAL A 93 12.44 -6.24 -18.64
CA VAL A 93 13.86 -6.19 -19.02
C VAL A 93 14.05 -6.02 -20.54
N GLY A 94 13.19 -5.24 -21.22
CA GLY A 94 13.21 -5.16 -22.69
C GLY A 94 12.56 -3.92 -23.28
N ALA A 95 12.78 -2.76 -22.67
CA ALA A 95 12.35 -1.47 -23.22
C ALA A 95 13.38 -0.38 -22.93
N SER A 96 14.64 -0.63 -23.31
CA SER A 96 15.66 0.37 -23.61
C SER A 96 16.71 -0.36 -24.45
N ASP A 97 16.68 -0.09 -25.76
CA ASP A 97 17.38 -0.78 -26.86
C ASP A 97 16.88 -2.18 -27.26
#